data_AF-A0A3D3VZL6-F1
#
_entry.id   AF-A0A3D3VZL6-F1
#
_cell.length_a   1.000
_cell.length_b   1.000
_cell.length_c   1.000
_cell.angle_alpha   90.00
_cell.angle_beta   90.00
_cell.angle_gamma   90.00
#
_symmetry.space_group_name_H-M   'P 1'
#
loop_
_entity.id
_entity.type
_entity.pdbx_description
1 polymer ?
#
loop_
_entity_poly.entity_id
_entity_poly.type
_entity_poly.pdbx_seq_one_letter_code
_entity_poly.pdbx_strand_id
1 'polypeptide(L)'
;ERLPTALAKQQLREAARAALGRGNLEGWLAIQQELIRRFPGTAEAWTASEGLLLVYGSAELDVVRRGATHDSSAEALEERDPGEFPGGTIVQPVIQPAAASGFGGQRTRQHEALRELWDANERTAWRLLTEASGGRAEAGLSPAAVLRHAITLRRQEQFGAATSLLAGLSVRDDDWGVWARSEQQLTQGLKSEVFRQVLLSQSAAVPVLDGRLTDPIWEEAEEVRLVTVAGDQSSDDSLCLLAWDDRYLYVSARVPRAAGERASELAENRYYDESHADRDRVEISIDVDRDRSTQFRLSVDESGRTSDSCWLIDRWNPRWFVAVDQDDAAWRLELAIPLQELHTGGVDAGTLWSVGIRRLLPGIIEQRTQSLDAEANAGPLLVRFARER
;
A
#
# COMPACT_ATOMS: atom_id res chain seq x y z
N GLU A 1 -16.97 38.15 -13.61
CA GLU A 1 -18.21 37.79 -12.87
C GLU A 1 -17.91 36.66 -11.90
N ARG A 2 -18.50 36.66 -10.70
CA ARG A 2 -18.38 35.51 -9.79
C ARG A 2 -19.17 34.35 -10.38
N LEU A 3 -18.50 33.24 -10.68
CA LEU A 3 -19.17 32.00 -11.07
C LEU A 3 -20.25 31.65 -10.02
N PRO A 4 -21.43 31.14 -10.43
CA PRO A 4 -22.40 30.63 -9.49
C PRO A 4 -21.76 29.60 -8.53
N THR A 5 -22.08 29.67 -7.24
CA THR A 5 -21.48 28.81 -6.19
C THR A 5 -21.50 27.33 -6.55
N ALA A 6 -22.61 26.84 -7.14
CA ALA A 6 -22.72 25.44 -7.58
C ALA A 6 -21.72 25.08 -8.67
N LEU A 7 -21.53 25.96 -9.66
CA LEU A 7 -20.59 25.75 -10.76
C LEU A 7 -19.13 25.78 -10.26
N ALA A 8 -18.80 26.69 -9.33
CA ALA A 8 -17.46 26.74 -8.74
C ALA A 8 -17.11 25.46 -7.96
N LYS A 9 -18.07 24.92 -7.19
CA LYS A 9 -17.91 23.63 -6.49
C LYS A 9 -17.72 22.47 -7.48
N GLN A 10 -18.52 22.42 -8.54
CA GLN A 10 -18.39 21.39 -9.58
C GLN A 10 -17.00 21.44 -10.24
N GLN A 11 -16.53 22.63 -10.65
CA GLN A 11 -15.23 22.80 -11.28
C GLN A 11 -14.08 22.34 -10.37
N LEU A 12 -14.12 22.66 -9.07
CA LEU A 12 -13.10 22.19 -8.13
C LEU A 12 -13.14 20.67 -7.96
N ARG A 13 -14.31 20.04 -7.94
CA ARG A 13 -14.44 18.57 -7.86
C ARG A 13 -13.88 17.88 -9.11
N GLU A 14 -14.17 18.41 -10.28
CA GLU A 14 -13.64 17.91 -11.55
C GLU A 14 -12.12 18.10 -11.62
N ALA A 15 -11.61 19.27 -11.19
CA ALA A 15 -10.19 19.53 -11.10
C ALA A 15 -9.47 18.58 -10.13
N ALA A 16 -10.09 18.29 -8.97
CA ALA A 16 -9.55 17.32 -8.00
C ALA A 16 -9.46 15.92 -8.63
N ARG A 17 -10.52 15.44 -9.29
CA ARG A 17 -10.50 14.15 -9.98
C ARG A 17 -9.43 14.10 -11.07
N ALA A 18 -9.30 15.17 -11.84
CA ALA A 18 -8.30 15.27 -12.88
C ALA A 18 -6.87 15.33 -12.32
N ALA A 19 -6.67 15.90 -11.13
CA ALA A 19 -5.38 15.90 -10.45
C ALA A 19 -4.99 14.47 -10.03
N LEU A 20 -5.89 13.71 -9.42
CA LEU A 20 -5.65 12.31 -9.05
C LEU A 20 -5.34 11.44 -10.27
N GLY A 21 -6.12 11.54 -11.36
CA GLY A 21 -5.87 10.75 -12.58
C GLY A 21 -4.57 11.09 -13.32
N ARG A 22 -3.87 12.17 -12.91
CA ARG A 22 -2.51 12.51 -13.36
C ARG A 22 -1.44 12.18 -12.33
N GLY A 23 -1.78 11.50 -11.23
CA GLY A 23 -0.88 11.28 -10.10
C GLY A 23 -0.48 12.56 -9.33
N ASN A 24 -1.15 13.70 -9.56
CA ASN A 24 -0.81 14.96 -8.92
C ASN A 24 -1.50 15.12 -7.56
N LEU A 25 -0.94 14.46 -6.54
CA LEU A 25 -1.45 14.49 -5.17
C LEU A 25 -1.40 15.90 -4.56
N GLU A 26 -0.35 16.69 -4.82
CA GLU A 26 -0.22 18.05 -4.29
C GLU A 26 -1.29 18.99 -4.83
N GLY A 27 -1.59 18.89 -6.13
CA GLY A 27 -2.68 19.62 -6.76
C GLY A 27 -4.03 19.23 -6.16
N TRP A 28 -4.24 17.94 -5.86
CA TRP A 28 -5.46 17.49 -5.19
C TRP A 28 -5.59 18.06 -3.77
N LEU A 29 -4.52 18.04 -2.98
CA LEU A 29 -4.46 18.60 -1.62
C LEU A 29 -4.80 20.09 -1.61
N ALA A 30 -4.19 20.86 -2.51
CA ALA A 30 -4.45 22.29 -2.63
C ALA A 30 -5.92 22.58 -2.98
N ILE A 31 -6.53 21.76 -3.83
CA ILE A 31 -7.95 21.87 -4.17
C ILE A 31 -8.85 21.55 -2.98
N GLN A 32 -8.51 20.55 -2.15
CA GLN A 32 -9.28 20.25 -0.94
C GLN A 32 -9.22 21.43 0.06
N GLN A 33 -8.03 21.98 0.29
CA GLN A 33 -7.88 23.18 1.12
C GLN A 33 -8.70 24.35 0.60
N GLU A 34 -8.76 24.52 -0.73
CA GLU A 34 -9.54 25.59 -1.35
C GLU A 34 -11.05 25.36 -1.22
N LEU A 35 -11.53 24.12 -1.31
CA LEU A 35 -12.93 23.77 -1.05
C LEU A 35 -13.33 24.15 0.38
N ILE A 36 -12.50 23.81 1.36
CA ILE A 36 -12.72 24.16 2.77
C ILE A 36 -12.76 25.68 2.97
N ARG A 37 -11.77 26.38 2.39
CA ARG A 37 -11.63 27.83 2.54
C ARG A 37 -12.76 28.62 1.87
N ARG A 38 -13.21 28.20 0.68
CA ARG A 38 -14.24 28.92 -0.10
C ARG A 38 -15.67 28.58 0.34
N PHE A 39 -15.90 27.36 0.81
CA PHE A 39 -17.25 26.87 1.12
C PHE A 39 -17.34 26.26 2.53
N PRO A 40 -16.95 26.99 3.59
CA PRO A 40 -16.98 26.46 4.94
C PRO A 40 -18.41 26.06 5.34
N GLY A 41 -18.53 24.96 6.09
CA GLY A 41 -19.80 24.43 6.58
C GLY A 41 -20.67 23.72 5.54
N THR A 42 -20.18 23.51 4.31
CA THR A 42 -20.89 22.71 3.30
C THR A 42 -20.42 21.26 3.29
N ALA A 43 -21.24 20.37 2.70
CA ALA A 43 -20.89 18.94 2.54
C ALA A 43 -19.58 18.73 1.75
N GLU A 44 -19.25 19.63 0.82
CA GLU A 44 -17.98 19.58 0.08
C GLU A 44 -16.78 19.92 0.97
N ALA A 45 -16.89 20.92 1.86
CA ALA A 45 -15.83 21.22 2.82
C ALA A 45 -15.66 20.10 3.84
N TRP A 46 -16.76 19.45 4.25
CA TRP A 46 -16.71 18.24 5.07
C TRP A 46 -15.94 17.12 4.37
N THR A 47 -16.37 16.75 3.17
CA THR A 47 -15.72 15.70 2.35
C THR A 47 -14.24 16.02 2.09
N ALA A 48 -13.92 17.29 1.83
CA ALA A 48 -12.54 17.73 1.63
C ALA A 48 -11.71 17.60 2.90
N SER A 49 -12.26 17.93 4.08
CA SER A 49 -11.57 17.78 5.36
C SER A 49 -11.30 16.31 5.67
N GLU A 50 -12.25 15.43 5.37
CA GLU A 50 -12.09 13.97 5.50
C GLU A 50 -11.01 13.45 4.57
N GLY A 51 -11.04 13.88 3.31
CA GLY A 51 -9.99 13.56 2.34
C GLY A 51 -8.60 14.01 2.81
N LEU A 52 -8.47 15.24 3.32
CA LEU A 52 -7.20 15.74 3.88
C LEU A 52 -6.72 14.87 5.05
N LEU A 53 -7.61 14.49 5.97
CA LEU A 53 -7.27 13.62 7.09
C LEU A 53 -6.73 12.26 6.60
N LEU A 54 -7.45 11.61 5.68
CA LEU A 54 -7.08 10.29 5.16
C LEU A 54 -5.73 10.32 4.44
N VAL A 55 -5.45 11.39 3.68
CA VAL A 55 -4.16 11.53 2.98
C VAL A 55 -3.03 11.89 3.93
N TYR A 56 -3.24 12.87 4.82
CA TYR A 56 -2.19 13.35 5.72
C TYR A 56 -1.81 12.33 6.80
N GLY A 57 -2.72 11.47 7.20
CA GLY A 57 -2.42 10.39 8.15
C GLY A 57 -1.93 9.09 7.49
N SER A 58 -1.82 9.01 6.16
CA SER A 58 -1.39 7.80 5.45
C SER A 58 0.12 7.58 5.52
N ALA A 59 0.53 6.34 5.81
CA ALA A 59 1.91 5.91 5.69
C ALA A 59 2.28 5.61 4.23
N GLU A 60 1.36 5.03 3.44
CA GLU A 60 1.61 4.67 2.04
C GLU A 60 1.74 5.93 1.16
N LEU A 61 0.83 6.89 1.30
CA LEU A 61 0.87 8.14 0.52
C LEU A 61 2.05 9.04 0.91
N ASP A 62 2.57 8.87 2.14
CA ASP A 62 3.82 9.49 2.55
C ASP A 62 5.00 8.98 1.72
N VAL A 63 5.05 7.66 1.46
CA VAL A 63 6.07 7.06 0.59
C VAL A 63 5.90 7.49 -0.86
N VAL A 64 4.69 7.38 -1.44
CA VAL A 64 4.42 7.72 -2.86
C VAL A 64 4.81 9.16 -3.19
N ARG A 65 4.44 10.11 -2.34
CA ARG A 65 4.78 11.52 -2.55
C ARG A 65 6.29 11.75 -2.53
N ARG A 66 7.02 11.07 -1.64
CA ARG A 66 8.48 11.20 -1.57
C ARG A 66 9.14 10.66 -2.85
N GLY A 67 8.66 9.53 -3.37
CA GLY A 67 9.11 8.99 -4.66
C GLY A 67 8.99 10.00 -5.79
N ALA A 68 7.81 10.61 -5.96
CA ALA A 68 7.57 11.63 -6.98
C ALA A 68 8.49 12.86 -6.88
N THR A 69 8.87 13.28 -5.66
CA THR A 69 9.83 14.39 -5.47
C THR A 69 11.27 14.02 -5.85
N HIS A 70 11.63 12.75 -5.73
CA HIS A 70 12.96 12.27 -6.11
C HIS A 70 13.10 12.13 -7.63
N ASP A 71 12.10 11.55 -8.31
CA ASP A 71 12.13 11.40 -9.77
C ASP A 71 12.14 12.75 -10.49
N SER A 72 11.30 13.70 -10.06
CA SER A 72 11.30 15.07 -10.62
C SER A 72 12.62 15.82 -10.41
N SER A 73 13.35 15.53 -9.33
CA SER A 73 14.68 16.10 -9.09
C SER A 73 15.76 15.42 -9.94
N ALA A 74 15.62 14.13 -10.21
CA ALA A 74 16.54 13.37 -11.07
C ALA A 74 16.36 13.75 -12.55
N GLU A 75 15.13 13.86 -13.03
CA GLU A 75 14.81 14.35 -14.39
C GLU A 75 15.30 15.79 -14.62
N ALA A 76 15.14 16.68 -13.64
CA ALA A 76 15.66 18.05 -13.71
C ALA A 76 17.21 18.14 -13.71
N LEU A 77 17.90 17.10 -13.24
CA LEU A 77 19.36 17.00 -13.31
C LEU A 77 19.82 16.40 -14.64
N GLU A 78 19.03 15.51 -15.26
CA GLU A 78 19.29 14.94 -16.59
C GLU A 78 19.02 15.93 -17.75
N GLU A 79 18.13 16.91 -17.58
CA GLU A 79 17.89 17.98 -18.57
C GLU A 79 19.01 19.02 -18.69
N ARG A 80 20.11 18.90 -17.93
CA ARG A 80 21.32 19.72 -18.12
C ARG A 80 22.23 19.10 -19.18
N ASP A 81 22.13 19.64 -20.39
CA ASP A 81 22.95 19.36 -21.58
C ASP A 81 24.41 18.96 -21.25
N PRO A 82 24.86 17.73 -21.60
CA PRO A 82 26.24 17.35 -21.43
C PRO A 82 27.09 18.04 -22.50
N GLY A 83 27.65 19.18 -22.15
CA GLY A 83 28.64 19.86 -22.99
C GLY A 83 29.73 18.90 -23.46
N GLU A 84 29.98 18.92 -24.79
CA GLU A 84 31.00 18.14 -25.49
C GLU A 84 32.36 18.16 -24.77
N PHE A 85 32.87 16.98 -24.42
CA PHE A 85 34.29 16.78 -24.15
C PHE A 85 34.91 15.99 -25.30
N PRO A 86 35.87 16.57 -26.06
CA PRO A 86 36.57 15.85 -27.11
C PRO A 86 37.69 15.01 -26.50
N GLY A 87 37.69 13.71 -26.77
CA GLY A 87 38.83 12.82 -26.51
C GLY A 87 38.43 11.52 -25.84
N GLY A 88 38.45 10.43 -26.60
CA GLY A 88 38.16 9.09 -26.11
C GLY A 88 39.16 8.65 -25.03
N THR A 89 38.66 8.32 -23.85
CA THR A 89 39.25 7.37 -22.92
C THR A 89 38.11 6.72 -22.15
N ILE A 90 37.99 5.39 -22.28
CA ILE A 90 37.01 4.60 -21.52
C ILE A 90 37.45 4.65 -20.05
N VAL A 91 36.77 5.46 -19.25
CA VAL A 91 36.89 5.43 -17.79
C VAL A 91 35.86 4.44 -17.29
N GLN A 92 36.31 3.28 -16.80
CA GLN A 92 35.44 2.45 -15.97
C GLN A 92 35.17 3.20 -14.66
N PRO A 93 33.91 3.46 -14.27
CA PRO A 93 33.63 4.11 -13.01
C PRO A 93 34.03 3.16 -11.88
N VAL A 94 35.14 3.46 -11.22
CA VAL A 94 35.43 2.92 -9.90
C VAL A 94 34.40 3.52 -8.97
N ILE A 95 33.36 2.75 -8.61
CA ILE A 95 32.46 3.11 -7.51
C ILE A 95 33.30 3.07 -6.24
N GLN A 96 33.77 4.24 -5.81
CA GLN A 96 34.32 4.37 -4.47
C GLN A 96 33.20 4.05 -3.47
N PRO A 97 33.45 3.19 -2.45
CA PRO A 97 32.50 3.01 -1.38
C PRO A 97 32.23 4.38 -0.76
N ALA A 98 30.94 4.71 -0.59
CA ALA A 98 30.52 5.99 -0.06
C ALA A 98 31.27 6.24 1.26
N ALA A 99 32.19 7.21 1.24
CA ALA A 99 32.79 7.71 2.46
C ALA A 99 31.64 8.20 3.35
N ALA A 100 31.46 7.56 4.50
CA ALA A 100 30.50 7.93 5.53
C ALA A 100 30.70 9.40 5.93
N SER A 101 30.01 10.28 5.20
CA SER A 101 30.02 11.73 5.39
C SER A 101 28.61 12.10 5.86
N GLY A 102 28.50 13.02 6.82
CA GLY A 102 27.32 13.37 7.63
C GLY A 102 26.01 13.78 6.94
N PHE A 103 25.77 13.39 5.69
CA PHE A 103 24.53 13.57 4.92
C PHE A 103 23.37 12.69 5.40
N GLY A 104 23.64 11.51 5.98
CA GLY A 104 22.60 10.65 6.52
C GLY A 104 21.78 11.33 7.62
N GLY A 105 22.45 11.95 8.60
CA GLY A 105 21.79 12.63 9.70
C GLY A 105 21.00 13.89 9.31
N GLN A 106 21.44 14.62 8.28
CA GLN A 106 20.66 15.76 7.76
C GLN A 106 19.41 15.31 6.99
N ARG A 107 19.51 14.25 6.19
CA ARG A 107 18.36 13.65 5.49
C ARG A 107 17.34 13.09 6.48
N THR A 108 17.77 12.35 7.50
CA THR A 108 16.87 11.83 8.54
C THR A 108 16.12 12.94 9.25
N ARG A 109 16.80 14.02 9.69
CA ARG A 109 16.14 15.17 10.33
C ARG A 109 15.16 15.89 9.40
N GLN A 110 15.48 16.01 8.12
CA GLN A 110 14.58 16.60 7.14
C GLN A 110 13.34 15.73 6.93
N HIS A 111 13.49 14.40 6.93
CA HIS A 111 12.37 13.47 6.84
C HIS A 111 11.46 13.54 8.08
N GLU A 112 12.04 13.59 9.27
CA GLU A 112 11.31 13.77 10.53
C GLU A 112 10.51 15.08 10.52
N ALA A 113 11.14 16.20 10.13
CA ALA A 113 10.47 17.50 10.05
C ALA A 113 9.32 17.53 9.03
N LEU A 114 9.48 16.88 7.87
CA LEU A 114 8.42 16.77 6.87
C LEU A 114 7.25 15.92 7.38
N ARG A 115 7.54 14.83 8.10
CA ARG A 115 6.53 13.99 8.73
C ARG A 115 5.78 14.73 9.83
N GLU A 116 6.48 15.47 10.70
CA GLU A 116 5.85 16.31 11.73
C GLU A 116 4.89 17.35 11.17
N LEU A 117 5.25 17.99 10.04
CA LEU A 117 4.37 18.90 9.33
C LEU A 117 3.11 18.19 8.83
N TRP A 118 3.26 16.97 8.34
CA TRP A 118 2.14 16.17 7.83
C TRP A 118 1.17 15.77 8.93
N ASP A 119 1.70 15.29 10.03
CA ASP A 119 0.96 14.99 11.25
C ASP A 119 0.26 16.25 11.80
N ALA A 120 0.87 17.44 11.68
CA ALA A 120 0.22 18.70 12.05
C ALA A 120 -0.95 19.08 11.13
N ASN A 121 -0.82 18.79 9.83
CA ASN A 121 -1.88 19.00 8.86
C ASN A 121 -3.04 18.00 9.07
N GLU A 122 -2.73 16.73 9.38
CA GLU A 122 -3.69 15.71 9.78
C GLU A 122 -4.50 16.18 11.00
N ARG A 123 -3.84 16.65 12.07
CA ARG A 123 -4.53 17.15 13.27
C ARG A 123 -5.40 18.36 12.98
N THR A 124 -5.00 19.19 12.03
CA THR A 124 -5.81 20.33 11.60
C THR A 124 -7.04 19.86 10.82
N ALA A 125 -6.91 18.89 9.93
CA ALA A 125 -8.04 18.27 9.25
C ALA A 125 -9.00 17.59 10.24
N TRP A 126 -8.47 16.87 11.24
CA TRP A 126 -9.28 16.27 12.31
C TRP A 126 -10.08 17.31 13.10
N ARG A 127 -9.45 18.42 13.49
CA ARG A 127 -10.15 19.53 14.18
C ARG A 127 -11.27 20.10 13.32
N LEU A 128 -11.01 20.36 12.04
CA LEU A 128 -12.03 20.89 11.12
C LEU A 128 -13.23 19.94 10.99
N LEU A 129 -12.99 18.62 10.91
CA LEU A 129 -14.04 17.60 10.89
C LEU A 129 -14.84 17.57 12.19
N THR A 130 -14.15 17.53 13.33
CA THR A 130 -14.81 17.41 14.63
C THR A 130 -15.57 18.70 15.01
N GLU A 131 -15.03 19.88 14.72
CA GLU A 131 -15.72 21.17 14.91
C GLU A 131 -16.98 21.27 14.04
N ALA A 132 -16.89 20.88 12.76
CA ALA A 132 -18.03 20.89 11.85
C ALA A 132 -19.15 19.92 12.28
N SER A 133 -18.83 18.87 13.07
CA SER A 133 -19.83 17.96 13.65
C SER A 133 -20.57 18.54 14.86
N GLY A 134 -20.27 19.78 15.26
CA GLY A 134 -20.93 20.47 16.39
C GLY A 134 -20.55 19.90 17.76
N GLY A 135 -19.38 19.25 17.87
CA GLY A 135 -18.90 18.64 19.11
C GLY A 135 -19.82 17.53 19.68
N ARG A 136 -20.84 17.12 18.93
CA ARG A 136 -21.81 16.10 19.33
C ARG A 136 -21.51 14.79 18.62
N ALA A 137 -20.72 13.99 19.33
CA ALA A 137 -20.57 12.56 19.20
C ALA A 137 -19.97 12.03 17.88
N GLU A 138 -19.10 11.05 18.04
CA GLU A 138 -18.49 10.18 17.02
C GLU A 138 -19.48 9.63 15.96
N ALA A 139 -20.80 9.74 16.19
CA ALA A 139 -21.88 9.30 15.31
C ALA A 139 -21.92 9.96 13.91
N GLY A 140 -21.23 11.09 13.70
CA GLY A 140 -21.15 11.76 12.39
C GLY A 140 -19.84 11.55 11.62
N LEU A 141 -18.81 10.98 12.26
CA LEU A 141 -17.49 10.77 11.63
C LEU A 141 -17.48 9.43 10.89
N SER A 142 -16.78 9.38 9.76
CA SER A 142 -16.59 8.11 9.09
C SER A 142 -15.70 7.18 9.92
N PRO A 143 -15.98 5.86 9.92
CA PRO A 143 -15.10 4.87 10.54
C PRO A 143 -13.64 4.95 10.10
N ALA A 144 -13.42 5.25 8.81
CA ALA A 144 -12.09 5.45 8.24
C ALA A 144 -11.36 6.63 8.88
N ALA A 145 -12.03 7.77 9.04
CA ALA A 145 -11.46 8.94 9.71
C ALA A 145 -11.09 8.66 11.17
N VAL A 146 -11.97 7.96 11.91
CA VAL A 146 -11.73 7.59 13.31
C VAL A 146 -10.53 6.65 13.44
N LEU A 147 -10.48 5.59 12.63
CA LEU A 147 -9.38 4.63 12.66
C LEU A 147 -8.04 5.29 12.27
N ARG A 148 -8.05 6.09 11.20
CA ARG A 148 -6.90 6.87 10.72
C ARG A 148 -6.33 7.74 11.83
N HIS A 149 -7.18 8.51 12.49
CA HIS A 149 -6.74 9.40 13.56
C HIS A 149 -6.23 8.64 14.78
N ALA A 150 -6.86 7.51 15.14
CA ALA A 150 -6.37 6.65 16.21
C ALA A 150 -4.95 6.10 15.92
N ILE A 151 -4.65 5.74 14.66
CA ILE A 151 -3.31 5.32 14.23
C ILE A 151 -2.31 6.48 14.37
N THR A 152 -2.67 7.69 13.92
CA THR A 152 -1.84 8.90 14.11
C THR A 152 -1.53 9.16 15.58
N LEU A 153 -2.53 9.05 16.47
CA LEU A 153 -2.35 9.22 17.91
C LEU A 153 -1.40 8.17 18.51
N ARG A 154 -1.48 6.90 18.09
CA ARG A 154 -0.55 5.86 18.55
C ARG A 154 0.90 6.14 18.13
N ARG A 155 1.11 6.60 16.89
CA ARG A 155 2.44 7.00 16.40
C ARG A 155 3.02 8.15 17.21
N GLN A 156 2.17 9.03 17.71
CA GLN A 156 2.53 10.15 18.59
C GLN A 156 2.55 9.78 20.08
N GLU A 157 2.55 8.48 20.40
CA GLU A 157 2.55 7.94 21.76
C GLU A 157 1.36 8.37 22.63
N GLN A 158 0.28 8.86 22.01
CA GLN A 158 -0.98 9.24 22.67
C GLN A 158 -1.92 8.04 22.82
N PHE A 159 -1.42 6.97 23.45
CA PHE A 159 -2.10 5.67 23.51
C PHE A 159 -3.49 5.73 24.16
N GLY A 160 -3.68 6.58 25.17
CA GLY A 160 -4.97 6.75 25.85
C GLY A 160 -6.05 7.27 24.91
N ALA A 161 -5.76 8.35 24.16
CA ALA A 161 -6.69 8.94 23.21
C ALA A 161 -6.99 7.98 22.04
N ALA A 162 -5.96 7.31 21.52
CA ALA A 162 -6.15 6.28 20.50
C ALA A 162 -7.03 5.13 20.98
N THR A 163 -6.82 4.65 22.21
CA THR A 163 -7.62 3.57 22.81
C THR A 163 -9.08 3.98 22.95
N SER A 164 -9.37 5.22 23.36
CA SER A 164 -10.74 5.74 23.44
C SER A 164 -11.44 5.74 22.08
N LEU A 165 -10.78 6.20 21.02
CA LEU A 165 -11.35 6.19 19.66
C LEU A 165 -11.61 4.78 19.15
N LEU A 166 -10.65 3.86 19.35
CA LEU A 166 -10.83 2.45 18.98
C LEU A 166 -11.97 1.80 19.77
N ALA A 167 -12.15 2.17 21.04
CA ALA A 167 -13.26 1.67 21.86
C ALA A 167 -14.62 2.13 21.33
N GLY A 168 -14.75 3.41 20.95
CA GLY A 168 -15.95 3.89 20.26
C GLY A 168 -16.22 3.12 18.96
N LEU A 169 -15.17 2.88 18.17
CA LEU A 169 -15.30 2.17 16.90
C LEU A 169 -15.62 0.66 17.06
N SER A 170 -15.11 0.03 18.12
CA SER A 170 -15.27 -1.42 18.37
C SER A 170 -16.70 -1.86 18.71
N VAL A 171 -17.61 -0.93 19.02
CA VAL A 171 -19.02 -1.23 19.30
C VAL A 171 -19.81 -1.53 18.02
N ARG A 172 -19.25 -1.24 16.85
CA ARG A 172 -19.91 -1.50 15.57
C ARG A 172 -19.98 -2.99 15.26
N ASP A 173 -21.06 -3.37 14.59
CA ASP A 173 -21.31 -4.75 14.11
C ASP A 173 -20.88 -4.94 12.64
N ASP A 174 -20.05 -4.04 12.10
CA ASP A 174 -19.52 -4.12 10.74
C ASP A 174 -18.00 -4.39 10.73
N ASP A 175 -17.43 -4.52 9.53
CA ASP A 175 -15.99 -4.80 9.35
C ASP A 175 -15.07 -3.78 10.05
N TRP A 176 -15.53 -2.54 10.24
CA TRP A 176 -14.77 -1.52 10.97
C TRP A 176 -14.74 -1.80 12.46
N GLY A 177 -15.86 -2.25 13.04
CA GLY A 177 -15.89 -2.71 14.43
C GLY A 177 -15.02 -3.95 14.66
N VAL A 178 -15.07 -4.90 13.72
CA VAL A 178 -14.21 -6.10 13.72
C VAL A 178 -12.73 -5.70 13.71
N TRP A 179 -12.34 -4.79 12.81
CA TRP A 179 -10.96 -4.32 12.75
C TRP A 179 -10.53 -3.55 13.98
N ALA A 180 -11.39 -2.69 14.52
CA ALA A 180 -11.10 -1.93 15.73
C ALA A 180 -10.85 -2.84 16.93
N ARG A 181 -11.64 -3.91 17.10
CA ARG A 181 -11.42 -4.94 18.12
C ARG A 181 -10.06 -5.63 17.94
N SER A 182 -9.70 -5.97 16.70
CA SER A 182 -8.37 -6.52 16.40
C SER A 182 -7.25 -5.54 16.75
N GLU A 183 -7.35 -4.27 16.39
CA GLU A 183 -6.33 -3.27 16.72
C GLU A 183 -6.20 -3.03 18.23
N GLN A 184 -7.29 -3.16 19.00
CA GLN A 184 -7.24 -3.14 20.46
C GLN A 184 -6.48 -4.34 21.03
N GLN A 185 -6.78 -5.55 20.55
CA GLN A 185 -6.07 -6.77 20.95
C GLN A 185 -4.57 -6.62 20.69
N LEU A 186 -4.19 -6.18 19.49
CA LEU A 186 -2.79 -5.97 19.09
C LEU A 186 -2.09 -4.92 19.96
N THR A 187 -2.79 -3.84 20.33
CA THR A 187 -2.24 -2.79 21.22
C THR A 187 -1.98 -3.31 22.64
N GLN A 188 -2.74 -4.33 23.07
CA GLN A 188 -2.54 -5.01 24.35
C GLN A 188 -1.49 -6.14 24.29
N GLY A 189 -0.83 -6.34 23.14
CA GLY A 189 0.11 -7.43 22.92
C GLY A 189 -0.54 -8.79 22.69
N LEU A 190 -1.86 -8.83 22.48
CA LEU A 190 -2.60 -10.04 22.13
C LEU A 190 -2.57 -10.26 20.61
N LYS A 191 -2.92 -11.47 20.18
CA LYS A 191 -3.16 -11.77 18.76
C LYS A 191 -4.58 -11.39 18.37
N SER A 192 -4.78 -11.08 17.09
CA SER A 192 -6.12 -10.94 16.53
C SER A 192 -6.86 -12.27 16.58
N GLU A 193 -8.13 -12.24 16.96
CA GLU A 193 -9.01 -13.42 16.92
C GLU A 193 -9.60 -13.66 15.51
N VAL A 194 -9.56 -12.65 14.64
CA VAL A 194 -10.18 -12.69 13.31
C VAL A 194 -9.13 -12.79 12.21
N PHE A 195 -8.06 -12.01 12.29
CA PHE A 195 -7.06 -11.96 11.24
C PHE A 195 -5.90 -12.90 11.55
N ARG A 196 -5.60 -13.81 10.61
CA ARG A 196 -4.47 -14.74 10.76
C ARG A 196 -3.18 -13.93 10.83
N GLN A 197 -2.44 -14.10 11.92
CA GLN A 197 -1.11 -13.51 12.06
C GLN A 197 -0.04 -14.50 11.57
N VAL A 198 0.83 -14.02 10.68
CA VAL A 198 2.00 -14.72 10.16
C VAL A 198 3.25 -14.09 10.75
N LEU A 199 4.24 -14.93 11.10
CA LEU A 199 5.57 -14.46 11.49
C LEU A 199 6.55 -14.74 10.34
N LEU A 200 7.03 -13.69 9.68
CA LEU A 200 8.09 -13.81 8.70
C LEU A 200 9.44 -13.63 9.38
N SER A 201 10.17 -14.73 9.53
CA SER A 201 11.57 -14.71 9.94
C SER A 201 12.43 -14.24 8.77
N GLN A 202 13.42 -13.40 9.06
CA GLN A 202 14.33 -12.89 8.05
C GLN A 202 15.12 -14.04 7.44
N SER A 203 15.08 -14.15 6.11
CA SER A 203 15.86 -15.13 5.38
C SER A 203 17.27 -14.63 5.11
N ALA A 204 18.25 -15.53 5.18
CA ALA A 204 19.59 -15.31 4.66
C ALA A 204 19.73 -15.72 3.18
N ALA A 205 18.75 -16.46 2.65
CA ALA A 205 18.69 -16.85 1.26
C ALA A 205 17.98 -15.78 0.43
N VAL A 206 18.37 -15.66 -0.84
CA VAL A 206 17.76 -14.75 -1.82
C VAL A 206 17.38 -15.60 -3.04
N PRO A 207 16.14 -15.53 -3.53
CA PRO A 207 15.71 -16.32 -4.69
C PRO A 207 16.30 -15.78 -5.98
N VAL A 208 16.51 -16.68 -6.95
CA VAL A 208 16.65 -16.30 -8.35
C VAL A 208 15.24 -16.28 -8.94
N LEU A 209 14.74 -15.10 -9.28
CA LEU A 209 13.39 -14.99 -9.84
C LEU A 209 13.33 -15.63 -11.23
N ASP A 210 12.78 -16.84 -11.30
CA ASP A 210 12.62 -17.62 -12.52
C ASP A 210 11.25 -18.33 -12.64
N GLY A 211 10.41 -18.22 -11.61
CA GLY A 211 9.07 -18.78 -11.57
C GLY A 211 9.02 -20.28 -11.24
N ARG A 212 10.14 -20.91 -10.86
CA ARG A 212 10.20 -22.37 -10.62
C ARG A 212 10.05 -22.78 -9.16
N LEU A 213 10.21 -21.85 -8.21
CA LEU A 213 10.07 -22.09 -6.77
C LEU A 213 11.05 -23.15 -6.25
N THR A 214 12.25 -23.25 -6.83
CA THR A 214 13.25 -24.26 -6.44
C THR A 214 14.32 -23.75 -5.49
N ASP A 215 14.35 -22.44 -5.21
CA ASP A 215 15.35 -21.85 -4.32
C ASP A 215 15.10 -22.17 -2.84
N PRO A 216 16.17 -22.30 -2.01
CA PRO A 216 16.05 -22.65 -0.60
C PRO A 216 15.15 -21.74 0.23
N ILE A 217 15.02 -20.46 -0.14
CA ILE A 217 14.14 -19.51 0.57
C ILE A 217 12.68 -20.00 0.61
N TRP A 218 12.24 -20.73 -0.41
CA TRP A 218 10.86 -21.21 -0.53
C TRP A 218 10.57 -22.43 0.34
N GLU A 219 11.59 -23.16 0.79
CA GLU A 219 11.43 -24.29 1.71
C GLU A 219 11.07 -23.83 3.14
N GLU A 220 11.54 -22.64 3.52
CA GLU A 220 11.32 -22.02 4.84
C GLU A 220 10.25 -20.92 4.83
N ALA A 221 9.69 -20.62 3.65
CA ALA A 221 8.70 -19.55 3.47
C ALA A 221 7.37 -19.89 4.16
N GLU A 222 6.63 -18.85 4.56
CA GLU A 222 5.29 -19.06 5.11
C GLU A 222 4.32 -19.45 3.98
N GLU A 223 3.66 -20.59 4.16
CA GLU A 223 2.58 -21.06 3.29
C GLU A 223 1.23 -20.38 3.58
N VAL A 224 0.62 -19.86 2.53
CA VAL A 224 -0.71 -19.24 2.53
C VAL A 224 -1.56 -19.82 1.40
N ARG A 225 -2.70 -20.41 1.75
CA ARG A 225 -3.68 -20.89 0.77
C ARG A 225 -4.72 -19.81 0.47
N LEU A 226 -5.09 -19.71 -0.80
CA LEU A 226 -6.19 -18.85 -1.25
C LEU A 226 -7.46 -19.70 -1.39
N VAL A 227 -8.49 -19.33 -0.63
CA VAL A 227 -9.78 -20.05 -0.61
C VAL A 227 -10.78 -19.38 -1.53
N THR A 228 -11.61 -20.19 -2.20
CA THR A 228 -12.66 -19.72 -3.10
C THR A 228 -13.80 -19.06 -2.30
N VAL A 229 -14.25 -17.87 -2.72
CA VAL A 229 -15.29 -17.10 -2.01
C VAL A 229 -16.64 -17.81 -1.98
N ALA A 230 -16.94 -18.66 -2.97
CA ALA A 230 -18.18 -19.44 -3.06
C ALA A 230 -18.25 -20.64 -2.08
N GLY A 231 -17.24 -20.84 -1.22
CA GLY A 231 -17.35 -21.67 -0.02
C GLY A 231 -16.93 -23.14 -0.17
N ASP A 232 -16.72 -23.66 -1.37
CA ASP A 232 -16.14 -25.01 -1.54
C ASP A 232 -14.62 -24.94 -1.68
N GLN A 233 -13.92 -25.55 -0.73
CA GLN A 233 -12.50 -25.87 -0.85
C GLN A 233 -12.36 -26.90 -1.97
N SER A 234 -11.68 -26.53 -3.05
CA SER A 234 -11.28 -27.48 -4.09
C SER A 234 -9.86 -27.94 -3.83
N SER A 235 -9.48 -29.12 -4.34
CA SER A 235 -8.07 -29.53 -4.47
C SER A 235 -7.24 -28.58 -5.36
N ASP A 236 -7.90 -27.61 -6.01
CA ASP A 236 -7.33 -26.61 -6.91
C ASP A 236 -7.10 -25.23 -6.25
N ASP A 237 -7.01 -25.17 -4.91
CA ASP A 237 -6.71 -23.93 -4.22
C ASP A 237 -5.30 -23.41 -4.57
N SER A 238 -5.21 -22.11 -4.83
CA SER A 238 -3.93 -21.48 -5.16
C SER A 238 -3.05 -21.41 -3.92
N LEU A 239 -1.75 -21.62 -4.12
CA LEU A 239 -0.74 -21.58 -3.08
C LEU A 239 0.06 -20.30 -3.20
N CYS A 240 0.29 -19.62 -2.09
CA CYS A 240 1.21 -18.49 -2.00
C CYS A 240 2.27 -18.77 -0.93
N LEU A 241 3.49 -18.30 -1.19
CA LEU A 241 4.61 -18.33 -0.26
C LEU A 241 5.07 -16.90 0.02
N LEU A 242 5.32 -16.59 1.29
CA LEU A 242 5.86 -15.30 1.71
C LEU A 242 7.21 -15.49 2.40
N ALA A 243 8.19 -14.68 2.01
CA ALA A 243 9.49 -14.60 2.66
C ALA A 243 9.99 -13.15 2.63
N TRP A 244 11.04 -12.84 3.38
CA TRP A 244 11.63 -11.51 3.36
C TRP A 244 13.10 -11.51 3.76
N ASP A 245 13.83 -10.47 3.36
CA ASP A 245 15.17 -10.14 3.83
C ASP A 245 15.25 -8.65 4.24
N ASP A 246 16.45 -8.09 4.42
CA ASP A 246 16.61 -6.67 4.79
C ASP A 246 16.27 -5.69 3.66
N ARG A 247 16.03 -6.17 2.44
CA ARG A 247 15.83 -5.36 1.23
C ARG A 247 14.50 -5.59 0.54
N TYR A 248 13.93 -6.79 0.62
CA TYR A 248 12.78 -7.21 -0.17
C TYR A 248 11.75 -7.96 0.66
N LEU A 249 10.49 -7.71 0.34
CA LEU A 249 9.41 -8.65 0.58
C LEU A 249 9.29 -9.55 -0.66
N TYR A 250 9.38 -10.85 -0.45
CA TYR A 250 9.21 -11.86 -1.49
C TYR A 250 7.82 -12.47 -1.42
N VAL A 251 7.18 -12.58 -2.58
CA VAL A 251 5.91 -13.28 -2.72
C VAL A 251 6.02 -14.22 -3.91
N SER A 252 5.68 -15.49 -3.70
CA SER A 252 5.53 -16.45 -4.78
C SER A 252 4.12 -17.01 -4.79
N ALA A 253 3.62 -17.42 -5.95
CA ALA A 253 2.36 -18.13 -6.04
C ALA A 253 2.41 -19.24 -7.09
N ARG A 254 1.71 -20.33 -6.82
CA ARG A 254 1.33 -21.36 -7.79
C ARG A 254 -0.18 -21.36 -7.95
N VAL A 255 -0.62 -21.10 -9.16
CA VAL A 255 -2.02 -20.88 -9.51
C VAL A 255 -2.46 -21.95 -10.52
N PRO A 256 -3.34 -22.90 -10.13
CA PRO A 256 -3.85 -23.91 -11.05
C PRO A 256 -4.66 -23.28 -12.18
N ARG A 257 -4.48 -23.72 -13.42
CA ARG A 257 -5.28 -23.23 -14.55
C ARG A 257 -6.74 -23.63 -14.40
N ALA A 258 -7.64 -22.72 -14.74
CA ALA A 258 -9.06 -23.03 -14.79
C ALA A 258 -9.34 -24.06 -15.91
N ALA A 259 -10.36 -24.89 -15.71
CA ALA A 259 -10.69 -25.94 -16.68
C ALA A 259 -10.99 -25.36 -18.07
N GLY A 260 -10.26 -25.82 -19.08
CA GLY A 260 -10.41 -25.37 -20.47
C GLY A 260 -9.52 -24.19 -20.86
N GLU A 261 -8.88 -23.52 -19.90
CA GLU A 261 -7.87 -22.50 -20.17
C GLU A 261 -6.55 -23.11 -20.64
N ARG A 262 -5.83 -22.38 -21.49
CA ARG A 262 -4.50 -22.77 -21.99
C ARG A 262 -3.44 -21.83 -21.46
N ALA A 263 -2.17 -22.21 -21.62
CA ALA A 263 -1.05 -21.30 -21.38
C ALA A 263 -1.18 -20.03 -22.24
N SER A 264 -1.06 -18.88 -21.59
CA SER A 264 -1.03 -17.58 -22.26
C SER A 264 0.34 -17.36 -22.89
N GLU A 265 0.47 -16.44 -23.83
CA GLU A 265 1.79 -16.00 -24.30
C GLU A 265 2.42 -15.10 -23.24
N LEU A 266 3.66 -15.40 -22.84
CA LEU A 266 4.40 -14.56 -21.89
C LEU A 266 4.72 -13.21 -22.53
N ALA A 267 4.62 -12.14 -21.75
CA ALA A 267 4.93 -10.81 -22.23
C ALA A 267 6.44 -10.67 -22.49
N GLU A 268 6.81 -10.27 -23.72
CA GLU A 268 8.21 -9.96 -24.07
C GLU A 268 8.71 -8.70 -23.35
N ASN A 269 7.82 -7.74 -23.14
CA ASN A 269 8.07 -6.47 -22.45
C ASN A 269 6.95 -6.21 -21.44
N ARG A 270 7.28 -5.53 -20.35
CA ARG A 270 6.32 -5.09 -19.32
C ARG A 270 6.24 -3.58 -19.31
N TYR A 271 5.03 -3.08 -19.12
CA TYR A 271 4.76 -1.66 -18.97
C TYR A 271 4.07 -1.41 -17.62
N TYR A 272 4.15 -0.18 -17.15
CA TYR A 272 3.35 0.24 -15.99
C TYR A 272 1.87 0.29 -16.37
N ASP A 273 1.02 -0.01 -15.39
CA ASP A 273 -0.43 0.18 -15.45
C ASP A 273 -1.15 -0.60 -16.57
N GLU A 274 -0.68 -1.83 -16.87
CA GLU A 274 -1.31 -2.67 -17.89
C GLU A 274 -2.72 -3.15 -17.47
N SER A 275 -3.62 -3.29 -18.44
CA SER A 275 -4.98 -3.78 -18.19
C SER A 275 -5.01 -5.30 -18.03
N HIS A 276 -5.69 -5.78 -17.00
CA HIS A 276 -5.88 -7.21 -16.71
C HIS A 276 -7.35 -7.66 -16.77
N ALA A 277 -8.21 -6.88 -17.44
CA ALA A 277 -9.67 -7.02 -17.37
C ALA A 277 -10.22 -8.41 -17.77
N ASP A 278 -9.46 -9.16 -18.58
CA ASP A 278 -9.81 -10.46 -19.14
C ASP A 278 -8.80 -11.56 -18.78
N ARG A 279 -7.89 -11.31 -17.81
CA ARG A 279 -6.79 -12.21 -17.48
C ARG A 279 -6.90 -12.80 -16.09
N ASP A 280 -6.43 -14.04 -15.94
CA ASP A 280 -6.14 -14.62 -14.64
C ASP A 280 -4.99 -13.84 -13.99
N ARG A 281 -5.18 -13.38 -12.77
CA ARG A 281 -4.19 -12.54 -12.09
C ARG A 281 -4.15 -12.77 -10.60
N VAL A 282 -2.98 -12.51 -10.03
CA VAL A 282 -2.77 -12.41 -8.59
C VAL A 282 -2.58 -10.95 -8.24
N GLU A 283 -3.30 -10.49 -7.23
CA GLU A 283 -3.15 -9.15 -6.68
C GLU A 283 -2.75 -9.22 -5.22
N ILE A 284 -1.77 -8.39 -4.85
CA ILE A 284 -1.23 -8.25 -3.51
C ILE A 284 -1.56 -6.84 -3.03
N SER A 285 -2.17 -6.74 -1.86
CA SER A 285 -2.49 -5.47 -1.22
C SER A 285 -1.73 -5.33 0.10
N ILE A 286 -1.00 -4.24 0.28
CA ILE A 286 -0.14 -4.01 1.45
C ILE A 286 -0.54 -2.70 2.11
N ASP A 287 -1.02 -2.79 3.35
CA ASP A 287 -1.33 -1.67 4.23
C ASP A 287 -0.33 -1.71 5.41
N VAL A 288 0.58 -0.74 5.44
CA VAL A 288 1.75 -0.74 6.31
C VAL A 288 1.48 -0.13 7.68
N ASP A 289 0.40 0.64 7.85
CA ASP A 289 -0.02 1.21 9.15
C ASP A 289 -1.39 0.71 9.65
N ARG A 290 -2.04 -0.18 8.88
CA ARG A 290 -3.29 -0.93 9.17
C ARG A 290 -4.50 -0.03 9.31
N ASP A 291 -4.58 0.97 8.45
CA ASP A 291 -5.64 1.98 8.43
C ASP A 291 -6.87 1.62 7.59
N ARG A 292 -6.82 0.53 6.80
CA ARG A 292 -7.86 0.02 5.88
C ARG A 292 -8.31 0.93 4.74
N SER A 293 -7.78 2.14 4.67
CA SER A 293 -8.17 3.22 3.77
C SER A 293 -7.17 3.40 2.64
N THR A 294 -5.87 3.30 2.92
CA THR A 294 -4.78 3.35 1.94
C THR A 294 -4.00 2.05 1.96
N GLN A 295 -3.60 1.60 0.77
CA GLN A 295 -2.78 0.40 0.60
C GLN A 295 -2.07 0.49 -0.75
N PHE A 296 -0.87 -0.09 -0.82
CA PHE A 296 -0.24 -0.44 -2.08
C PHE A 296 -0.99 -1.62 -2.68
N ARG A 297 -1.17 -1.63 -4.00
CA ARG A 297 -1.69 -2.76 -4.75
C ARG A 297 -0.75 -3.06 -5.89
N LEU A 298 -0.36 -4.32 -6.00
CA LEU A 298 0.52 -4.85 -7.04
C LEU A 298 -0.22 -6.01 -7.71
N SER A 299 -0.38 -5.96 -9.02
CA SER A 299 -1.09 -6.97 -9.81
C SER A 299 -0.14 -7.59 -10.82
N VAL A 300 -0.17 -8.92 -10.92
CA VAL A 300 0.54 -9.68 -11.96
C VAL A 300 -0.43 -10.66 -12.59
N ASP A 301 -0.56 -10.62 -13.91
CA ASP A 301 -1.33 -11.62 -14.63
C ASP A 301 -0.49 -12.82 -15.09
N GLU A 302 -1.16 -13.85 -15.58
CA GLU A 302 -0.55 -15.10 -16.06
C GLU A 302 0.46 -14.94 -17.21
N SER A 303 0.48 -13.78 -17.89
CA SER A 303 1.50 -13.45 -18.90
C SER A 303 2.71 -12.73 -18.33
N GLY A 304 2.64 -12.33 -17.05
CA GLY A 304 3.64 -11.54 -16.36
C GLY A 304 3.51 -10.04 -16.56
N ARG A 305 2.42 -9.52 -17.14
CA ARG A 305 2.17 -8.08 -17.20
C ARG A 305 1.81 -7.56 -15.82
N THR A 306 2.08 -6.27 -15.59
CA THR A 306 1.98 -5.66 -14.27
C THR A 306 1.12 -4.40 -14.27
N SER A 307 0.41 -4.18 -13.17
CA SER A 307 -0.12 -2.88 -12.80
C SER A 307 0.04 -2.66 -11.31
N ASP A 308 0.16 -1.40 -10.91
CA ASP A 308 0.34 -1.03 -9.53
C ASP A 308 -0.37 0.28 -9.19
N SER A 309 -0.74 0.43 -7.93
CA SER A 309 -1.42 1.63 -7.46
C SER A 309 -1.22 1.79 -5.97
N CYS A 310 -1.35 3.01 -5.49
CA CYS A 310 -1.48 3.29 -4.07
C CYS A 310 -2.73 4.14 -3.88
N TRP A 311 -3.72 3.60 -3.16
CA TRP A 311 -5.02 4.25 -2.97
C TRP A 311 -5.72 4.58 -4.31
N LEU A 312 -5.95 5.87 -4.62
CA LEU A 312 -6.55 6.36 -5.86
C LEU A 312 -5.48 6.84 -6.87
N ILE A 313 -4.20 6.57 -6.60
CA ILE A 313 -3.07 6.94 -7.46
C ILE A 313 -2.66 5.68 -8.21
N ASP A 314 -2.99 5.64 -9.49
CA ASP A 314 -2.67 4.59 -10.46
C ASP A 314 -1.34 4.82 -11.20
N ARG A 315 -0.46 5.65 -10.64
CA ARG A 315 0.84 6.01 -11.22
C ARG A 315 1.93 6.04 -10.17
N TRP A 316 1.86 5.09 -9.23
CA TRP A 316 2.90 4.95 -8.22
C TRP A 316 4.20 4.42 -8.85
N ASN A 317 4.09 3.48 -9.80
CA ASN A 317 5.17 3.00 -10.66
C ASN A 317 6.45 2.60 -9.89
N PRO A 318 6.36 1.73 -8.86
CA PRO A 318 7.52 1.29 -8.12
C PRO A 318 8.49 0.49 -8.99
N ARG A 319 9.71 0.33 -8.53
CA ARG A 319 10.68 -0.57 -9.17
C ARG A 319 10.70 -1.91 -8.47
N TRP A 320 9.89 -2.85 -8.95
CA TRP A 320 9.77 -4.20 -8.41
C TRP A 320 10.06 -5.26 -9.48
N PHE A 321 10.40 -6.47 -9.05
CA PHE A 321 10.89 -7.53 -9.93
C PHE A 321 9.89 -8.67 -9.99
N VAL A 322 9.64 -9.17 -11.21
CA VAL A 322 8.63 -10.19 -11.50
C VAL A 322 9.22 -11.24 -12.44
N ALA A 323 9.07 -12.51 -12.06
CA ALA A 323 9.25 -13.66 -12.94
C ALA A 323 7.96 -14.48 -12.98
N VAL A 324 7.65 -15.02 -14.16
CA VAL A 324 6.49 -15.89 -14.37
C VAL A 324 6.96 -17.09 -15.17
N ASP A 325 6.50 -18.27 -14.74
CA ASP A 325 6.68 -19.54 -15.44
C ASP A 325 5.31 -20.24 -15.52
N GLN A 326 5.12 -21.10 -16.51
CA GLN A 326 3.83 -21.74 -16.72
C GLN A 326 3.94 -23.07 -17.46
N ASP A 327 2.98 -23.92 -17.20
CA ASP A 327 2.72 -25.15 -17.94
C ASP A 327 1.20 -25.33 -18.18
N ASP A 328 0.82 -26.49 -18.68
CA ASP A 328 -0.57 -26.83 -18.99
C ASP A 328 -1.45 -26.96 -17.73
N ALA A 329 -0.88 -27.16 -16.55
CA ALA A 329 -1.61 -27.39 -15.31
C ALA A 329 -1.68 -26.15 -14.40
N ALA A 330 -0.64 -25.32 -14.39
CA ALA A 330 -0.56 -24.15 -13.54
C ALA A 330 0.36 -23.07 -14.14
N TRP A 331 0.17 -21.85 -13.66
CA TRP A 331 1.17 -20.80 -13.78
C TRP A 331 1.72 -20.44 -12.40
N ARG A 332 2.93 -19.92 -12.40
CA ARG A 332 3.74 -19.62 -11.22
C ARG A 332 4.30 -18.23 -11.37
N LEU A 333 4.43 -17.53 -10.25
CA LEU A 333 5.03 -16.20 -10.20
C LEU A 333 5.98 -16.11 -9.01
N GLU A 334 7.04 -15.32 -9.18
CA GLU A 334 7.93 -14.91 -8.10
C GLU A 334 8.15 -13.41 -8.17
N LEU A 335 8.00 -12.75 -7.03
CA LEU A 335 8.07 -11.30 -6.89
C LEU A 335 9.13 -10.94 -5.86
N ALA A 336 9.92 -9.92 -6.16
CA ALA A 336 10.71 -9.22 -5.16
C ALA A 336 10.29 -7.74 -5.13
N ILE A 337 9.66 -7.34 -4.03
CA ILE A 337 9.17 -5.98 -3.81
C ILE A 337 10.16 -5.29 -2.87
N PRO A 338 10.92 -4.28 -3.32
CA PRO A 338 11.87 -3.62 -2.44
C PRO A 338 11.15 -2.93 -1.28
N LEU A 339 11.62 -3.14 -0.05
CA LEU A 339 11.02 -2.55 1.15
C LEU A 339 11.03 -1.02 1.13
N GLN A 340 12.01 -0.41 0.45
CA GLN A 340 12.09 1.04 0.27
C GLN A 340 10.93 1.63 -0.55
N GLU A 341 10.29 0.83 -1.41
CA GLU A 341 9.11 1.23 -2.18
C GLU A 341 7.86 1.25 -1.29
N LEU A 342 7.86 0.50 -0.19
CA LEU A 342 6.70 0.32 0.70
C LEU A 342 6.81 1.11 2.01
N HIS A 343 8.02 1.32 2.53
CA HIS A 343 8.24 1.93 3.83
C HIS A 343 9.56 2.70 3.91
N THR A 344 9.51 3.95 4.36
CA THR A 344 10.71 4.76 4.52
C THR A 344 11.44 4.40 5.81
N GLY A 345 12.74 4.10 5.73
CA GLY A 345 13.57 3.81 6.91
C GLY A 345 13.80 2.32 7.19
N GLY A 346 13.34 1.42 6.31
CA GLY A 346 13.46 -0.03 6.49
C GLY A 346 12.37 -0.60 7.40
N VAL A 347 12.39 -1.92 7.61
CA VAL A 347 11.39 -2.63 8.42
C VAL A 347 12.03 -3.13 9.71
N ASP A 348 11.58 -2.58 10.84
CA ASP A 348 12.04 -2.99 12.17
C ASP A 348 11.45 -4.34 12.60
N ALA A 349 12.18 -5.03 13.48
CA ALA A 349 11.66 -6.25 14.10
C ALA A 349 10.41 -5.94 14.93
N GLY A 350 9.37 -6.74 14.76
CA GLY A 350 8.08 -6.55 15.39
C GLY A 350 7.09 -5.71 14.61
N THR A 351 7.53 -5.02 13.53
CA THR A 351 6.64 -4.33 12.58
C THR A 351 5.56 -5.29 12.09
N LEU A 352 4.34 -4.78 11.99
CA LEU A 352 3.16 -5.55 11.63
C LEU A 352 2.44 -4.88 10.46
N TRP A 353 2.32 -5.55 9.33
CA TRP A 353 1.57 -5.06 8.17
C TRP A 353 0.30 -5.87 7.98
N SER A 354 -0.68 -5.26 7.29
CA SER A 354 -1.83 -5.97 6.74
C SER A 354 -1.54 -6.31 5.28
N VAL A 355 -1.51 -7.60 4.95
CA VAL A 355 -1.22 -8.10 3.60
C VAL A 355 -2.37 -8.96 3.11
N GLY A 356 -3.06 -8.50 2.06
CA GLY A 356 -4.06 -9.26 1.34
C GLY A 356 -3.46 -9.88 0.08
N ILE A 357 -3.83 -11.12 -0.22
CA ILE A 357 -3.51 -11.77 -1.49
C ILE A 357 -4.81 -12.32 -2.06
N ARG A 358 -5.06 -12.02 -3.34
CA ARG A 358 -6.22 -12.55 -4.06
C ARG A 358 -5.82 -13.03 -5.44
N ARG A 359 -6.53 -14.05 -5.92
CA ARG A 359 -6.54 -14.44 -7.33
C ARG A 359 -7.89 -14.06 -7.92
N LEU A 360 -7.86 -13.46 -9.10
CA LEU A 360 -9.04 -13.09 -9.86
C LEU A 360 -8.91 -13.60 -11.29
N LEU A 361 -9.84 -14.47 -11.68
CA LEU A 361 -10.14 -14.79 -13.07
C LEU A 361 -11.55 -14.28 -13.37
N PRO A 362 -11.69 -13.15 -14.08
CA PRO A 362 -12.96 -12.46 -14.28
C PRO A 362 -14.10 -13.38 -14.71
N GLY A 363 -15.17 -13.42 -13.93
CA GLY A 363 -16.37 -14.23 -14.20
C GLY A 363 -16.23 -15.74 -13.93
N ILE A 364 -15.06 -16.21 -13.49
CA ILE A 364 -14.79 -17.64 -13.27
C ILE A 364 -14.35 -17.91 -11.83
N ILE A 365 -13.30 -17.24 -11.35
CA ILE A 365 -12.68 -17.53 -10.04
C ILE A 365 -12.43 -16.24 -9.27
N GLU A 366 -12.80 -16.25 -7.99
CA GLU A 366 -12.29 -15.33 -6.98
C GLU A 366 -11.80 -16.15 -5.79
N GLN A 367 -10.50 -16.10 -5.53
CA GLN A 367 -9.86 -16.70 -4.35
C GLN A 367 -9.15 -15.62 -3.55
N ARG A 368 -9.09 -15.79 -2.23
CA ARG A 368 -8.50 -14.81 -1.31
C ARG A 368 -7.92 -15.48 -0.07
N THR A 369 -7.07 -14.76 0.66
CA THR A 369 -6.56 -15.22 1.97
C THR A 369 -7.71 -15.56 2.92
N GLN A 370 -7.57 -16.67 3.64
CA GLN A 370 -8.56 -17.13 4.60
C GLN A 370 -8.48 -16.32 5.91
N SER A 371 -9.64 -15.91 6.42
CA SER A 371 -9.82 -15.36 7.78
C SER A 371 -9.84 -16.48 8.83
N LEU A 372 -9.47 -16.21 10.07
CA LEU A 372 -9.65 -17.17 11.19
C LEU A 372 -11.14 -17.31 11.55
N ASP A 373 -11.90 -16.25 11.33
CA ASP A 373 -13.35 -16.26 11.44
C ASP A 373 -13.97 -16.52 10.05
N ALA A 374 -14.70 -17.62 9.93
CA ALA A 374 -15.36 -18.03 8.69
C ALA A 374 -16.51 -17.10 8.29
N GLU A 375 -17.08 -16.35 9.25
CA GLU A 375 -18.13 -15.36 9.00
C GLU A 375 -17.56 -13.99 8.59
N ALA A 376 -16.27 -13.73 8.86
CA ALA A 376 -15.64 -12.50 8.45
C ALA A 376 -15.39 -12.47 6.94
N ASN A 377 -15.81 -11.39 6.29
CA ASN A 377 -15.64 -11.18 4.85
C ASN A 377 -14.17 -10.96 4.49
N ALA A 378 -13.41 -12.05 4.34
CA ALA A 378 -11.96 -12.12 4.10
C ALA A 378 -11.08 -11.14 4.88
N GLY A 379 -10.26 -11.74 5.74
CA GLY A 379 -9.20 -11.04 6.42
C GLY A 379 -7.92 -11.00 5.60
N PRO A 380 -7.28 -9.82 5.43
CA PRO A 380 -5.86 -9.82 5.13
C PRO A 380 -5.09 -10.56 6.24
N LEU A 381 -3.89 -11.02 5.93
CA LEU A 381 -2.95 -11.53 6.90
C LEU A 381 -2.35 -10.37 7.70
N LEU A 382 -2.11 -10.60 8.99
CA LEU A 382 -1.28 -9.72 9.79
C LEU A 382 0.16 -10.24 9.76
N VAL A 383 0.98 -9.66 8.90
CA VAL A 383 2.36 -10.10 8.65
C VAL A 383 3.30 -9.39 9.62
N ARG A 384 3.87 -10.14 10.56
CA ARG A 384 4.86 -9.66 11.53
C ARG A 384 6.27 -10.00 11.06
N PHE A 385 7.11 -8.99 10.96
CA PHE A 385 8.50 -9.14 10.57
C PHE A 385 9.38 -9.43 11.80
N ALA A 386 10.24 -10.44 11.72
CA ALA A 386 11.19 -10.80 12.75
C ALA A 386 12.58 -10.94 12.17
N ARG A 387 13.57 -10.29 12.80
CA ARG A 387 14.98 -10.45 12.46
C ARG A 387 15.57 -11.59 13.30
N GLU A 388 16.52 -12.33 12.74
CA GLU A 388 17.33 -13.25 13.54
C GLU A 388 18.04 -12.46 14.65
N ARG A 389 18.14 -13.07 15.84
CA ARG A 389 18.74 -12.45 17.02
C ARG A 389 20.25 -12.47 16.99
#